data_AF-A0A1Q8A144-F1
#
_entry.id   AF-A0A1Q8A144-F1
#
_cell.length_a   1.000
_cell.length_b   1.000
_cell.length_c   1.000
_cell.angle_alpha   90.00
_cell.angle_beta   90.00
_cell.angle_gamma   90.00
#
_symmetry.space_group_name_H-M   'P 1'
#
loop_
_entity.id
_entity.type
_entity.pdbx_description
1 polymer ?
#
loop_
_entity_poly.entity_id
_entity_poly.type
_entity_poly.pdbx_seq_one_letter_code
_entity_poly.pdbx_strand_id
1 'polypeptide(L)'
;MAFCNNPLVGVVNNGLRRGFQSFLNYSGLMTSRPNQVGVDRNLFDRYRQVFKRFLASTISSMQDAFARSDFLLNLSFSPLTAPLWQTALSFKGNTARSLNDAARLLIERDGVAEDQPIFSFINLMGVHMPYHPAQQFTERFAPHILHDKTAQRYLRHFNSDVFGWYAPLTNIMDEQDKVTLDGMYNAEVATQDELVGTFLKKLSSSGRLDKTLLIVCADHGEHLGEKRLIGHSLSLYNELVRVPLIIRDPGSDLPRGTAVEHFVSTRRIFHTALAAANLADETEEVLTLAQSSTSDPDSGTVFAEGVPPQNVVQMLHRRRPQETQELGCDQARRAVWSETHKLIQTGDDRLELYSAIDDPGERLNLRDILPERVEALQEYLQTFVSHAGVTVTTREQ
;
A
#
# COMPACT_ATOMS: atom_id res chain seq x y z
N MET A 1 -13.97 14.40 -2.12
CA MET A 1 -13.89 13.59 -3.36
C MET A 1 -12.85 12.49 -3.19
N ALA A 2 -13.03 11.34 -3.82
CA ALA A 2 -12.07 10.24 -3.78
C ALA A 2 -11.73 9.80 -5.20
N PHE A 3 -10.46 9.43 -5.36
CA PHE A 3 -9.92 8.85 -6.55
C PHE A 3 -9.21 7.55 -6.17
N CYS A 4 -9.57 6.44 -6.80
CA CYS A 4 -8.97 5.16 -6.48
C CYS A 4 -8.79 4.31 -7.74
N ASN A 5 -7.54 4.00 -8.10
CA ASN A 5 -7.22 3.06 -9.17
C ASN A 5 -7.21 1.60 -8.71
N ASN A 6 -7.52 1.32 -7.44
CA ASN A 6 -7.60 -0.06 -6.94
C ASN A 6 -9.01 -0.64 -7.23
N PRO A 7 -9.13 -1.72 -8.03
CA PRO A 7 -10.43 -2.30 -8.38
C PRO A 7 -11.16 -2.89 -7.17
N LEU A 8 -10.45 -3.44 -6.19
CA LEU A 8 -11.05 -4.03 -5.00
C LEU A 8 -11.65 -2.95 -4.09
N VAL A 9 -11.02 -1.78 -4.02
CA VAL A 9 -11.54 -0.66 -3.22
C VAL A 9 -12.68 0.05 -3.94
N GLY A 10 -12.53 0.30 -5.24
CA GLY A 10 -13.46 1.15 -5.98
C GLY A 10 -14.64 0.45 -6.65
N VAL A 11 -14.59 -0.87 -6.87
CA VAL A 11 -15.68 -1.65 -7.49
C VAL A 11 -16.55 -2.34 -6.43
N VAL A 12 -15.93 -2.93 -5.40
CA VAL A 12 -16.61 -3.69 -4.35
C VAL A 12 -17.34 -2.76 -3.37
N ASN A 13 -18.52 -3.18 -2.90
CA ASN A 13 -19.26 -2.42 -1.88
C ASN A 13 -18.76 -2.75 -0.47
N ASN A 14 -17.57 -2.28 -0.14
CA ASN A 14 -16.86 -2.48 1.13
C ASN A 14 -17.14 -1.37 2.18
N GLY A 15 -18.05 -0.43 1.89
CA GLY A 15 -18.33 0.71 2.77
C GLY A 15 -17.27 1.81 2.80
N LEU A 16 -16.14 1.67 2.09
CA LEU A 16 -15.05 2.68 2.01
C LEU A 16 -15.41 3.89 1.12
N ARG A 17 -16.55 3.82 0.43
CA ARG A 17 -17.09 4.94 -0.36
C ARG A 17 -17.95 5.91 0.47
N ARG A 18 -18.25 5.57 1.74
CA ARG A 18 -19.03 6.42 2.64
C ARG A 18 -18.31 7.75 2.89
N GLY A 19 -19.06 8.85 2.93
CA GLY A 19 -18.53 10.19 3.18
C GLY A 19 -18.00 10.95 1.94
N PHE A 20 -17.82 10.28 0.79
CA PHE A 20 -17.38 10.95 -0.43
C PHE A 20 -18.55 11.38 -1.32
N GLN A 21 -18.67 12.68 -1.61
CA GLN A 21 -19.64 13.22 -2.58
C GLN A 21 -19.40 12.74 -4.01
N SER A 22 -18.15 12.43 -4.36
CA SER A 22 -17.75 11.94 -5.68
C SER A 22 -16.63 10.92 -5.51
N PHE A 23 -16.75 9.77 -6.18
CA PHE A 23 -15.78 8.68 -6.14
C PHE A 23 -15.43 8.27 -7.57
N LEU A 24 -14.19 8.51 -7.99
CA LEU A 24 -13.73 8.23 -9.35
C LEU A 24 -12.82 7.00 -9.34
N ASN A 25 -13.05 6.08 -10.28
CA ASN A 25 -12.28 4.87 -10.42
C ASN A 25 -12.09 4.53 -11.91
N TYR A 26 -10.84 4.29 -12.30
CA TYR A 26 -10.43 3.96 -13.67
C TYR A 26 -9.88 2.52 -13.80
N SER A 27 -10.04 1.69 -12.78
CA SER A 27 -9.76 0.26 -12.85
C SER A 27 -10.95 -0.52 -13.46
N GLY A 28 -10.63 -1.63 -14.12
CA GLY A 28 -11.54 -2.45 -14.93
C GLY A 28 -11.58 -2.11 -16.43
N LEU A 29 -11.86 -3.12 -17.26
CA LEU A 29 -11.75 -3.18 -18.73
C LEU A 29 -12.27 -2.00 -19.55
N MET A 30 -13.19 -1.17 -19.07
CA MET A 30 -13.84 -0.13 -19.88
C MET A 30 -14.31 1.06 -19.06
N THR A 31 -13.37 1.86 -18.55
CA THR A 31 -13.69 3.16 -17.94
C THR A 31 -13.02 4.30 -18.70
N SER A 32 -13.72 4.80 -19.72
CA SER A 32 -13.35 6.04 -20.42
C SER A 32 -13.95 7.29 -19.76
N ARG A 33 -14.68 7.14 -18.65
CA ARG A 33 -15.24 8.21 -17.81
C ARG A 33 -15.33 7.72 -16.35
N PRO A 34 -15.17 8.62 -15.37
CA PRO A 34 -15.20 8.22 -13.98
C PRO A 34 -16.63 7.85 -13.55
N ASN A 35 -16.76 6.94 -12.58
CA ASN A 35 -18.04 6.54 -12.02
C ASN A 35 -18.56 7.58 -11.02
N GLN A 36 -19.02 8.74 -11.49
CA GLN A 36 -19.71 9.68 -10.60
C GLN A 36 -20.99 9.06 -10.05
N VAL A 37 -21.19 9.17 -8.73
CA VAL A 37 -22.44 8.81 -8.07
C VAL A 37 -23.44 9.92 -8.41
N GLY A 38 -24.55 9.58 -9.09
CA GLY A 38 -25.73 10.45 -9.14
C GLY A 38 -26.08 11.18 -10.44
N VAL A 39 -25.56 10.82 -11.63
CA VAL A 39 -26.07 11.37 -12.89
C VAL A 39 -26.29 10.26 -13.92
N ASP A 40 -27.48 10.25 -14.54
CA ASP A 40 -27.91 9.23 -15.51
C ASP A 40 -28.46 9.90 -16.79
N ARG A 41 -28.22 9.25 -17.94
CA ARG A 41 -29.06 9.19 -19.17
C ARG A 41 -28.19 8.87 -20.42
N ASN A 42 -27.80 7.61 -20.61
CA ASN A 42 -27.53 7.05 -21.94
C ASN A 42 -27.62 5.51 -21.96
N LEU A 43 -28.04 4.94 -23.09
CA LEU A 43 -28.25 3.47 -23.27
C LEU A 43 -26.97 2.64 -23.01
N PHE A 44 -25.81 3.20 -23.33
CA PHE A 44 -24.51 2.59 -23.04
C PHE A 44 -24.21 2.48 -21.54
N ASP A 45 -24.63 3.45 -20.72
CA ASP A 45 -24.44 3.40 -19.27
C ASP A 45 -25.39 2.40 -18.59
N ARG A 46 -26.57 2.12 -19.17
CA ARG A 46 -27.44 1.02 -18.72
C ARG A 46 -26.80 -0.35 -18.95
N TYR A 47 -26.22 -0.58 -20.14
CA TYR A 47 -25.45 -1.79 -20.41
C TYR A 47 -24.24 -1.90 -19.48
N ARG A 48 -23.55 -0.78 -19.23
CA ARG A 48 -22.42 -0.69 -18.28
C ARG A 48 -22.84 -0.98 -16.84
N GLN A 49 -24.01 -0.53 -16.40
CA GLN A 49 -24.56 -0.85 -15.08
C GLN A 49 -24.99 -2.31 -14.97
N VAL A 50 -25.57 -2.90 -16.03
CA VAL A 50 -25.91 -4.34 -16.06
C VAL A 50 -24.65 -5.19 -16.03
N PHE A 51 -23.64 -4.87 -16.85
CA PHE A 51 -22.35 -5.56 -16.82
C PHE A 51 -21.61 -5.35 -15.50
N LYS A 52 -21.67 -4.16 -14.89
CA LYS A 52 -21.13 -3.93 -13.54
C LYS A 52 -21.93 -4.61 -12.45
N ARG A 53 -23.24 -4.75 -12.55
CA ARG A 53 -24.03 -5.52 -11.59
C ARG A 53 -23.73 -7.00 -11.74
N PHE A 54 -23.53 -7.47 -12.97
CA PHE A 54 -23.03 -8.82 -13.25
C PHE A 54 -21.61 -9.01 -12.72
N LEU A 55 -20.66 -8.12 -13.02
CA LEU A 55 -19.28 -8.20 -12.56
C LEU A 55 -19.18 -7.97 -11.05
N ALA A 56 -19.95 -7.07 -10.46
CA ALA A 56 -20.01 -6.84 -9.02
C ALA A 56 -20.72 -7.99 -8.30
N SER A 57 -21.78 -8.59 -8.87
CA SER A 57 -22.39 -9.80 -8.30
C SER A 57 -21.48 -11.00 -8.47
N THR A 58 -20.72 -11.08 -9.57
CA THR A 58 -19.72 -12.14 -9.78
C THR A 58 -18.58 -11.89 -8.79
N ILE A 59 -17.94 -10.72 -8.75
CA ILE A 59 -16.86 -10.36 -7.81
C ILE A 59 -17.30 -10.42 -6.34
N SER A 60 -18.50 -9.99 -5.97
CA SER A 60 -19.01 -10.07 -4.59
C SER A 60 -19.37 -11.51 -4.21
N SER A 61 -19.92 -12.29 -5.13
CA SER A 61 -20.09 -13.73 -4.92
C SER A 61 -18.76 -14.48 -4.98
N MET A 62 -17.74 -13.90 -5.63
CA MET A 62 -16.38 -14.43 -5.78
C MET A 62 -15.50 -14.06 -4.59
N GLN A 63 -15.71 -13.00 -3.83
CA GLN A 63 -14.97 -12.83 -2.58
C GLN A 63 -15.31 -13.98 -1.63
N ASP A 64 -16.58 -14.36 -1.51
CA ASP A 64 -16.98 -15.56 -0.77
C ASP A 64 -16.63 -16.86 -1.51
N ALA A 65 -16.79 -16.95 -2.83
CA ALA A 65 -16.54 -18.20 -3.58
C ALA A 65 -15.06 -18.47 -3.93
N PHE A 66 -14.22 -17.45 -4.13
CA PHE A 66 -12.75 -17.60 -4.27
C PHE A 66 -12.09 -17.76 -2.91
N ALA A 67 -12.61 -17.12 -1.84
CA ALA A 67 -12.13 -17.40 -0.48
C ALA A 67 -12.52 -18.82 0.00
N ARG A 68 -13.59 -19.41 -0.54
CA ARG A 68 -14.07 -20.76 -0.17
C ARG A 68 -13.77 -21.86 -1.19
N SER A 69 -13.23 -21.56 -2.38
CA SER A 69 -12.94 -22.55 -3.42
C SER A 69 -11.49 -22.50 -3.88
N ASP A 70 -10.73 -23.50 -3.41
CA ASP A 70 -9.36 -23.75 -3.83
C ASP A 70 -9.19 -23.93 -5.34
N PHE A 71 -10.23 -24.45 -6.02
CA PHE A 71 -10.20 -24.67 -7.46
C PHE A 71 -10.24 -23.34 -8.23
N LEU A 72 -11.12 -22.42 -7.83
CA LEU A 72 -11.24 -21.12 -8.47
C LEU A 72 -10.03 -20.23 -8.20
N LEU A 73 -9.47 -20.30 -6.99
CA LEU A 73 -8.25 -19.59 -6.60
C LEU A 73 -7.03 -20.10 -7.42
N ASN A 74 -6.85 -21.41 -7.52
CA ASN A 74 -5.80 -22.00 -8.36
C ASN A 74 -6.01 -21.67 -9.85
N LEU A 75 -7.25 -21.65 -10.31
CA LEU A 75 -7.59 -21.27 -11.67
C LEU A 75 -7.35 -19.78 -11.93
N SER A 76 -7.49 -18.86 -10.96
CA SER A 76 -7.12 -17.44 -11.16
C SER A 76 -5.62 -17.20 -11.27
N PHE A 77 -4.80 -18.05 -10.65
CA PHE A 77 -3.35 -17.95 -10.65
C PHE A 77 -2.67 -18.77 -11.75
N SER A 78 -3.43 -19.32 -12.70
CA SER A 78 -2.84 -20.09 -13.81
C SER A 78 -2.23 -19.15 -14.87
N PRO A 79 -1.11 -19.52 -15.52
CA PRO A 79 -0.50 -18.70 -16.58
C PRO A 79 -1.42 -18.40 -17.78
N LEU A 80 -2.48 -19.20 -17.99
CA LEU A 80 -3.46 -19.01 -19.06
C LEU A 80 -4.54 -17.98 -18.69
N THR A 81 -4.89 -17.87 -17.42
CA THR A 81 -6.01 -17.06 -16.91
C THR A 81 -5.53 -15.78 -16.24
N ALA A 82 -4.36 -15.77 -15.61
CA ALA A 82 -3.79 -14.60 -14.96
C ALA A 82 -3.66 -13.41 -15.93
N PRO A 83 -3.17 -13.55 -17.18
CA PRO A 83 -3.15 -12.45 -18.14
C PRO A 83 -4.56 -11.95 -18.50
N LEU A 84 -5.55 -12.85 -18.58
CA LEU A 84 -6.94 -12.50 -18.85
C LEU A 84 -7.54 -11.72 -17.67
N TRP A 85 -7.28 -12.10 -16.42
CA TRP A 85 -7.74 -11.38 -15.23
C TRP A 85 -7.01 -10.03 -15.04
N GLN A 86 -5.70 -9.98 -15.25
CA GLN A 86 -4.91 -8.74 -15.20
C GLN A 86 -5.39 -7.72 -16.24
N THR A 87 -5.64 -8.17 -17.47
CA THR A 87 -6.22 -7.35 -18.55
C THR A 87 -7.69 -7.01 -18.26
N ALA A 88 -8.46 -7.95 -17.69
CA ALA A 88 -9.88 -7.76 -17.43
C ALA A 88 -10.18 -6.77 -16.30
N LEU A 89 -9.34 -6.76 -15.27
CA LEU A 89 -9.52 -5.95 -14.06
C LEU A 89 -8.71 -4.65 -14.09
N SER A 90 -7.77 -4.46 -15.03
CA SER A 90 -6.90 -3.28 -15.15
C SER A 90 -6.48 -2.74 -13.77
N PHE A 91 -5.72 -3.55 -13.03
CA PHE A 91 -5.39 -3.30 -11.61
C PHE A 91 -4.67 -1.97 -11.38
N LYS A 92 -3.98 -1.44 -12.39
CA LYS A 92 -3.28 -0.15 -12.31
C LYS A 92 -4.13 1.06 -12.72
N GLY A 93 -5.28 0.85 -13.36
CA GLY A 93 -6.10 1.93 -13.93
C GLY A 93 -5.33 2.80 -14.93
N ASN A 94 -5.68 4.09 -15.03
CA ASN A 94 -4.96 5.06 -15.87
C ASN A 94 -4.50 6.26 -15.04
N THR A 95 -3.38 6.12 -14.33
CA THR A 95 -2.85 7.14 -13.40
C THR A 95 -2.74 8.54 -14.00
N ALA A 96 -2.23 8.68 -15.24
CA ALA A 96 -2.08 10.00 -15.85
C ALA A 96 -3.43 10.71 -15.99
N ARG A 97 -4.44 9.98 -16.48
CA ARG A 97 -5.80 10.50 -16.60
C ARG A 97 -6.44 10.75 -15.23
N SER A 98 -6.23 9.82 -14.30
CA SER A 98 -6.69 9.92 -12.91
C SER A 98 -6.29 11.24 -12.27
N LEU A 99 -5.00 11.54 -12.34
CA LEU A 99 -4.42 12.74 -11.77
C LEU A 99 -4.84 13.99 -12.54
N ASN A 100 -4.98 13.92 -13.86
CA ASN A 100 -5.49 15.04 -14.66
C ASN A 100 -6.93 15.41 -14.29
N ASP A 101 -7.82 14.43 -14.15
CA ASP A 101 -9.21 14.65 -13.77
C ASP A 101 -9.33 15.09 -12.30
N ALA A 102 -8.49 14.54 -11.41
CA ALA A 102 -8.39 14.99 -10.02
C ALA A 102 -7.94 16.45 -9.93
N ALA A 103 -6.88 16.84 -10.66
CA ALA A 103 -6.42 18.23 -10.70
C ALA A 103 -7.52 19.16 -11.19
N ARG A 104 -8.19 18.81 -12.28
CA ARG A 104 -9.30 19.61 -12.82
C ARG A 104 -10.38 19.85 -11.76
N LEU A 105 -10.85 18.80 -11.10
CA LEU A 105 -11.91 18.91 -10.09
C LEU A 105 -11.48 19.72 -8.85
N LEU A 106 -10.23 19.59 -8.42
CA LEU A 106 -9.68 20.37 -7.31
C LEU A 106 -9.47 21.85 -7.67
N ILE A 107 -9.28 22.16 -8.95
CA ILE A 107 -9.08 23.52 -9.44
C ILE A 107 -10.42 24.23 -9.68
N GLU A 108 -11.30 23.60 -10.46
CA GLU A 108 -12.60 24.14 -10.88
C GLU A 108 -13.57 24.22 -9.69
N ARG A 109 -13.61 23.19 -8.84
CA ARG A 109 -14.48 23.12 -7.65
C ARG A 109 -15.96 23.40 -7.94
N ASP A 110 -16.45 22.96 -9.11
CA ASP A 110 -17.83 23.16 -9.54
C ASP A 110 -18.86 22.75 -8.47
N GLY A 111 -19.77 23.67 -8.13
CA GLY A 111 -20.82 23.41 -7.15
C GLY A 111 -20.37 23.42 -5.68
N VAL A 112 -19.13 23.81 -5.40
CA VAL A 112 -18.58 24.00 -4.05
C VAL A 112 -18.32 25.48 -3.82
N ALA A 113 -18.73 26.03 -2.67
CA ALA A 113 -18.42 27.42 -2.34
C ALA A 113 -16.89 27.64 -2.27
N GLU A 114 -16.44 28.87 -2.52
CA GLU A 114 -15.00 29.16 -2.66
C GLU A 114 -14.20 28.85 -1.38
N ASP A 115 -14.79 29.14 -0.23
CA ASP A 115 -14.25 28.98 1.12
C ASP A 115 -14.52 27.60 1.74
N GLN A 116 -15.45 26.83 1.20
CA GLN A 116 -15.80 25.52 1.73
C GLN A 116 -14.59 24.56 1.69
N PRO A 117 -14.16 23.95 2.80
CA PRO A 117 -13.07 22.98 2.78
C PRO A 117 -13.41 21.74 1.95
N ILE A 118 -12.39 21.17 1.30
CA ILE A 118 -12.53 19.92 0.54
C ILE A 118 -11.51 18.90 1.01
N PHE A 119 -11.93 17.63 1.06
CA PHE A 119 -11.06 16.50 1.31
C PHE A 119 -10.89 15.68 0.03
N SER A 120 -9.66 15.31 -0.31
CA SER A 120 -9.34 14.49 -1.48
C SER A 120 -8.43 13.33 -1.12
N PHE A 121 -8.90 12.11 -1.38
CA PHE A 121 -8.10 10.89 -1.27
C PHE A 121 -7.73 10.40 -2.67
N ILE A 122 -6.45 10.25 -2.97
CA ILE A 122 -5.95 9.78 -4.28
C ILE A 122 -5.09 8.54 -4.06
N ASN A 123 -5.61 7.38 -4.45
CA ASN A 123 -4.91 6.10 -4.37
C ASN A 123 -4.41 5.67 -5.76
N LEU A 124 -3.08 5.59 -5.89
CA LEU A 124 -2.36 5.21 -7.10
C LEU A 124 -1.82 3.77 -6.96
N MET A 125 -1.95 2.97 -8.02
CA MET A 125 -1.54 1.56 -8.05
C MET A 125 -0.29 1.32 -8.91
N GLY A 126 0.35 2.38 -9.41
CA GLY A 126 1.33 2.28 -10.49
C GLY A 126 2.61 1.53 -10.13
N VAL A 127 3.02 1.54 -8.86
CA VAL A 127 4.23 0.83 -8.38
C VAL A 127 3.98 -0.63 -7.98
N HIS A 128 2.73 -1.09 -7.98
CA HIS A 128 2.41 -2.50 -7.72
C HIS A 128 2.77 -3.37 -8.93
N MET A 129 3.01 -4.66 -8.75
CA MET A 129 3.15 -5.60 -9.88
C MET A 129 1.85 -5.72 -10.70
N PRO A 130 1.90 -6.00 -12.02
CA PRO A 130 3.08 -6.23 -12.87
C PRO A 130 3.78 -4.93 -13.31
N TYR A 131 5.09 -4.96 -13.57
CA TYR A 131 5.87 -3.76 -13.92
C TYR A 131 5.86 -3.45 -15.43
N HIS A 132 5.33 -2.28 -15.77
CA HIS A 132 5.19 -1.69 -17.10
C HIS A 132 5.42 -0.15 -17.08
N PRO A 133 6.61 0.31 -16.66
CA PRO A 133 6.95 1.73 -16.56
C PRO A 133 7.04 2.41 -17.94
N ALA A 134 7.07 3.74 -17.93
CA ALA A 134 7.29 4.51 -19.15
C ALA A 134 8.70 4.25 -19.73
N GLN A 135 8.78 4.18 -21.05
CA GLN A 135 10.00 3.79 -21.77
C GLN A 135 11.23 4.61 -21.36
N GLN A 136 11.08 5.93 -21.20
CA GLN A 136 12.19 6.82 -20.80
C GLN A 136 12.81 6.45 -19.45
N PHE A 137 12.02 5.90 -18.52
CA PHE A 137 12.51 5.46 -17.22
C PHE A 137 13.06 4.03 -17.28
N THR A 138 12.51 3.16 -18.12
CA THR A 138 13.14 1.87 -18.45
C THR A 138 14.55 2.08 -19.03
N GLU A 139 14.71 3.00 -19.98
CA GLU A 139 15.99 3.38 -20.56
C GLU A 139 16.98 3.90 -19.52
N ARG A 140 16.49 4.59 -18.48
CA ARG A 140 17.32 5.15 -17.40
C ARG A 140 17.73 4.12 -16.35
N PHE A 141 16.81 3.29 -15.89
CA PHE A 141 17.02 2.42 -14.72
C PHE A 141 17.24 0.95 -15.05
N ALA A 142 16.80 0.49 -16.23
CA ALA A 142 16.98 -0.89 -16.69
C ALA A 142 17.28 -0.95 -18.20
N PRO A 143 18.30 -0.22 -18.71
CA PRO A 143 18.59 -0.14 -20.14
C PRO A 143 18.87 -1.50 -20.79
N HIS A 144 19.41 -2.46 -20.02
CA HIS A 144 19.74 -3.81 -20.51
C HIS A 144 18.50 -4.55 -21.02
N ILE A 145 17.30 -4.28 -20.48
CA ILE A 145 16.05 -4.91 -20.91
C ILE A 145 15.73 -4.60 -22.38
N LEU A 146 16.24 -3.51 -22.94
CA LEU A 146 15.99 -3.15 -24.35
C LEU A 146 16.69 -4.10 -25.33
N HIS A 147 17.74 -4.79 -24.90
CA HIS A 147 18.59 -5.60 -25.78
C HIS A 147 18.81 -7.03 -25.30
N ASP A 148 18.68 -7.30 -23.99
CA ASP A 148 18.87 -8.62 -23.40
C ASP A 148 17.57 -9.45 -23.42
N LYS A 149 17.54 -10.48 -24.27
CA LYS A 149 16.40 -11.41 -24.41
C LYS A 149 16.16 -12.24 -23.15
N THR A 150 17.20 -12.48 -22.33
CA THR A 150 17.08 -13.24 -21.08
C THR A 150 16.35 -12.41 -20.05
N ALA A 151 16.80 -11.17 -19.79
CA ALA A 151 16.10 -10.23 -18.90
C ALA A 151 14.64 -9.99 -19.34
N GLN A 152 14.39 -9.82 -20.64
CA GLN A 152 13.02 -9.70 -21.16
C GLN A 152 12.15 -10.93 -20.91
N ARG A 153 12.73 -12.14 -21.00
CA ARG A 153 12.01 -13.39 -20.73
C ARG A 153 11.71 -13.52 -19.25
N TYR A 154 12.68 -13.21 -18.39
CA TYR A 154 12.51 -13.18 -16.94
C TYR A 154 11.37 -12.22 -16.56
N LEU A 155 11.42 -10.95 -16.99
CA LEU A 155 10.39 -9.97 -16.66
C LEU A 155 9.00 -10.39 -17.14
N ARG A 156 8.88 -10.95 -18.36
CA ARG A 156 7.60 -11.47 -18.86
C ARG A 156 7.07 -12.60 -17.98
N HIS A 157 7.94 -13.51 -17.54
CA HIS A 157 7.56 -14.60 -16.65
C HIS A 157 7.13 -14.05 -15.28
N PHE A 158 7.95 -13.19 -14.67
CA PHE A 158 7.66 -12.54 -13.40
C PHE A 158 6.32 -11.80 -13.43
N ASN A 159 6.06 -10.98 -14.45
CA ASN A 159 4.81 -10.23 -14.59
C ASN A 159 3.56 -11.12 -14.75
N SER A 160 3.75 -12.37 -15.17
CA SER A 160 2.67 -13.36 -15.32
C SER A 160 2.51 -14.29 -14.12
N ASP A 161 3.50 -14.38 -13.23
CA ASP A 161 3.53 -15.33 -12.12
C ASP A 161 2.92 -14.72 -10.85
N VAL A 162 1.59 -14.59 -10.86
CA VAL A 162 0.86 -14.05 -9.71
C VAL A 162 1.09 -14.90 -8.47
N PHE A 163 1.25 -16.22 -8.60
CA PHE A 163 1.56 -17.08 -7.45
C PHE A 163 2.94 -16.78 -6.86
N GLY A 164 3.95 -16.60 -7.73
CA GLY A 164 5.31 -16.22 -7.33
C GLY A 164 5.38 -14.94 -6.52
N TRP A 165 4.42 -14.02 -6.68
CA TRP A 165 4.35 -12.78 -5.89
C TRP A 165 3.90 -12.97 -4.44
N TYR A 166 3.31 -14.12 -4.10
CA TYR A 166 2.90 -14.45 -2.73
C TYR A 166 3.82 -15.49 -2.10
N ALA A 167 4.57 -16.24 -2.91
CA ALA A 167 5.35 -17.36 -2.44
C ALA A 167 6.79 -16.94 -2.13
N PRO A 168 7.37 -17.46 -1.03
CA PRO A 168 8.79 -17.30 -0.81
C PRO A 168 9.60 -18.00 -1.91
N LEU A 169 10.76 -17.43 -2.22
CA LEU A 169 11.73 -17.99 -3.14
C LEU A 169 12.40 -19.21 -2.49
N THR A 170 12.60 -20.27 -3.27
CA THR A 170 13.35 -21.45 -2.82
C THR A 170 14.81 -21.12 -2.57
N ASN A 171 15.40 -20.29 -3.42
CA ASN A 171 16.80 -19.88 -3.34
C ASN A 171 16.89 -18.35 -3.36
N ILE A 172 18.07 -17.84 -3.03
CA ILE A 172 18.41 -16.44 -3.28
C ILE A 172 18.24 -16.17 -4.78
N MET A 173 17.69 -15.00 -5.11
CA MET A 173 17.48 -14.58 -6.50
C MET A 173 18.82 -14.47 -7.22
N ASP A 174 18.85 -14.84 -8.51
CA ASP A 174 20.01 -14.61 -9.35
C ASP A 174 20.29 -13.09 -9.47
N GLU A 175 21.56 -12.70 -9.48
CA GLU A 175 21.96 -11.30 -9.51
C GLU A 175 21.43 -10.56 -10.75
N GLN A 176 21.40 -11.21 -11.92
CA GLN A 176 20.90 -10.58 -13.15
C GLN A 176 19.38 -10.39 -13.11
N ASP A 177 18.67 -11.35 -12.53
CA ASP A 177 17.23 -11.25 -12.29
C ASP A 177 16.92 -10.15 -11.27
N LYS A 178 17.72 -10.03 -10.19
CA LYS A 178 17.59 -8.98 -9.17
C LYS A 178 17.81 -7.59 -9.75
N VAL A 179 18.90 -7.40 -10.52
CA VAL A 179 19.18 -6.12 -11.21
C VAL A 179 18.05 -5.75 -12.17
N THR A 180 17.47 -6.74 -12.87
CA THR A 180 16.33 -6.52 -13.76
C THR A 180 15.10 -6.08 -12.98
N LEU A 181 14.79 -6.75 -11.87
CA LEU A 181 13.61 -6.45 -11.06
C LEU A 181 13.72 -5.07 -10.39
N ASP A 182 14.86 -4.78 -9.77
CA ASP A 182 15.14 -3.50 -9.11
C ASP A 182 15.09 -2.33 -10.09
N GLY A 183 15.70 -2.49 -11.26
CA GLY A 183 15.67 -1.48 -12.32
C GLY A 183 14.24 -1.18 -12.79
N MET A 184 13.41 -2.21 -12.93
CA MET A 184 12.01 -2.03 -13.33
C MET A 184 11.14 -1.40 -12.23
N TYR A 185 11.35 -1.77 -10.97
CA TYR A 185 10.69 -1.11 -9.84
C TYR A 185 11.07 0.38 -9.76
N ASN A 186 12.36 0.70 -9.86
CA ASN A 186 12.85 2.08 -9.88
C ASN A 186 12.26 2.89 -11.05
N ALA A 187 12.12 2.27 -12.22
CA ALA A 187 11.47 2.90 -13.37
C ALA A 187 9.97 3.16 -13.15
N GLU A 188 9.26 2.29 -12.43
CA GLU A 188 7.85 2.49 -12.04
C GLU A 188 7.71 3.64 -11.05
N VAL A 189 8.58 3.69 -10.03
CA VAL A 189 8.64 4.79 -9.06
C VAL A 189 8.87 6.11 -9.78
N ALA A 190 9.85 6.18 -10.69
CA ALA A 190 10.13 7.39 -11.46
C ALA A 190 8.97 7.80 -12.39
N THR A 191 8.26 6.81 -12.96
CA THR A 191 7.04 7.06 -13.74
C THR A 191 5.96 7.71 -12.87
N GLN A 192 5.74 7.20 -11.65
CA GLN A 192 4.77 7.80 -10.74
C GLN A 192 5.20 9.19 -10.27
N ASP A 193 6.49 9.39 -9.99
CA ASP A 193 7.04 10.69 -9.57
C ASP A 193 6.77 11.78 -10.62
N GLU A 194 7.01 11.51 -11.90
CA GLU A 194 6.72 12.46 -13.00
C GLU A 194 5.24 12.80 -13.10
N LEU A 195 4.36 11.80 -12.96
CA LEU A 195 2.91 11.98 -13.03
C LEU A 195 2.39 12.80 -11.83
N VAL A 196 2.88 12.52 -10.62
CA VAL A 196 2.57 13.30 -9.41
C VAL A 196 3.13 14.71 -9.52
N GLY A 197 4.36 14.89 -10.01
CA GLY A 197 4.95 16.20 -10.25
C GLY A 197 4.12 17.05 -11.21
N THR A 198 3.63 16.44 -12.30
CA THR A 198 2.72 17.12 -13.25
C THR A 198 1.40 17.53 -12.60
N PHE A 199 0.82 16.66 -11.76
CA PHE A 199 -0.38 16.96 -10.98
C PHE A 199 -0.17 18.13 -10.02
N LEU A 200 0.89 18.09 -9.21
CA LEU A 200 1.21 19.14 -8.24
C LEU A 200 1.53 20.46 -8.93
N LYS A 201 2.19 20.45 -10.09
CA LYS A 201 2.45 21.64 -10.90
C LYS A 201 1.14 22.32 -11.31
N LYS A 202 0.10 21.58 -11.70
CA LYS A 202 -1.22 22.14 -12.03
C LYS A 202 -1.89 22.80 -10.82
N LEU A 203 -1.83 22.15 -9.66
CA LEU A 203 -2.37 22.72 -8.41
C LEU A 203 -1.59 23.97 -7.96
N SER A 204 -0.27 23.97 -8.16
CA SER A 204 0.57 25.13 -7.87
C SER A 204 0.28 26.31 -8.81
N SER A 205 0.22 26.07 -10.14
CA SER A 205 -0.05 27.13 -11.12
C SER A 205 -1.45 27.75 -11.00
N SER A 206 -2.39 27.07 -10.35
CA SER A 206 -3.73 27.59 -10.05
C SER A 206 -3.84 28.28 -8.68
N GLY A 207 -2.77 28.30 -7.89
CA GLY A 207 -2.76 28.82 -6.51
C GLY A 207 -3.52 27.94 -5.50
N ARG A 208 -4.05 26.79 -5.91
CA ARG A 208 -4.78 25.88 -5.01
C ARG A 208 -3.84 25.19 -4.02
N LEU A 209 -2.62 24.86 -4.46
CA LEU A 209 -1.66 24.18 -3.59
C LEU A 209 -1.27 25.03 -2.37
N ASP A 210 -1.31 26.35 -2.46
CA ASP A 210 -0.94 27.26 -1.36
C ASP A 210 -1.94 27.27 -0.21
N LYS A 211 -3.13 26.73 -0.43
CA LYS A 211 -4.19 26.57 0.59
C LYS A 211 -4.47 25.09 0.90
N THR A 212 -3.57 24.19 0.51
CA THR A 212 -3.78 22.73 0.62
C THR A 212 -2.75 22.09 1.53
N LEU A 213 -3.20 21.44 2.61
CA LEU A 213 -2.41 20.42 3.30
C LEU A 213 -2.28 19.21 2.39
N LEU A 214 -1.04 18.88 1.99
CA LEU A 214 -0.73 17.74 1.15
C LEU A 214 0.00 16.68 1.97
N ILE A 215 -0.52 15.46 1.95
CA ILE A 215 0.11 14.28 2.57
C ILE A 215 0.37 13.27 1.45
N VAL A 216 1.63 12.85 1.30
CA VAL A 216 2.04 11.77 0.40
C VAL A 216 2.57 10.63 1.26
N CYS A 217 1.99 9.45 1.12
CA CYS A 217 2.43 8.25 1.83
C CYS A 217 2.23 7.00 0.97
N ALA A 218 2.80 5.87 1.41
CA ALA A 218 2.43 4.55 0.91
C ALA A 218 1.70 3.76 2.00
N ASP A 219 0.85 2.82 1.61
CA ASP A 219 0.20 1.86 2.49
C ASP A 219 1.19 0.78 2.96
N HIS A 220 2.07 0.34 2.06
CA HIS A 220 3.20 -0.54 2.34
C HIS A 220 4.29 -0.41 1.26
N GLY A 221 5.44 -1.03 1.48
CA GLY A 221 6.54 -1.20 0.53
C GLY A 221 6.43 -2.50 -0.27
N GLU A 222 7.55 -3.04 -0.73
CA GLU A 222 7.56 -4.22 -1.61
C GLU A 222 8.87 -5.00 -1.44
N HIS A 223 8.81 -6.33 -1.30
CA HIS A 223 9.99 -7.18 -1.41
C HIS A 223 10.29 -7.49 -2.88
N LEU A 224 11.55 -7.36 -3.27
CA LEU A 224 12.08 -7.61 -4.61
C LEU A 224 13.09 -8.77 -4.61
N GLY A 225 12.99 -9.68 -3.64
CA GLY A 225 13.85 -10.85 -3.48
C GLY A 225 14.61 -10.87 -2.16
N GLU A 226 14.60 -9.76 -1.42
CA GLU A 226 15.17 -9.66 -0.08
C GLU A 226 14.58 -10.74 0.82
N LYS A 227 15.45 -11.40 1.60
CA LYS A 227 15.04 -12.44 2.56
C LYS A 227 14.20 -13.56 1.93
N ARG A 228 14.41 -13.82 0.64
CA ARG A 228 13.65 -14.78 -0.19
C ARG A 228 12.17 -14.43 -0.30
N LEU A 229 11.79 -13.17 -0.13
CA LEU A 229 10.41 -12.72 -0.25
C LEU A 229 10.20 -11.92 -1.53
N ILE A 230 8.99 -12.01 -2.07
CA ILE A 230 8.49 -11.16 -3.14
C ILE A 230 7.16 -10.60 -2.65
N GLY A 231 6.84 -9.38 -3.06
CA GLY A 231 5.55 -8.82 -2.78
C GLY A 231 5.46 -8.24 -1.36
N HIS A 232 4.22 -8.13 -0.87
CA HIS A 232 3.87 -7.44 0.37
C HIS A 232 2.99 -8.28 1.31
N SER A 233 2.90 -9.58 1.07
CA SER A 233 1.95 -10.43 1.81
C SER A 233 2.48 -10.99 3.12
N LEU A 234 3.80 -11.18 3.24
CA LEU A 234 4.38 -12.05 4.25
C LEU A 234 5.63 -11.43 4.88
N SER A 235 5.53 -10.24 5.46
CA SER A 235 6.69 -9.60 6.10
C SER A 235 6.30 -8.51 7.08
N LEU A 236 7.19 -8.20 8.02
CA LEU A 236 7.22 -6.92 8.74
C LEU A 236 8.61 -6.26 8.68
N TYR A 237 9.46 -6.69 7.75
CA TYR A 237 10.76 -6.08 7.47
C TYR A 237 10.62 -4.70 6.85
N ASN A 238 11.65 -3.87 6.95
CA ASN A 238 11.66 -2.47 6.55
C ASN A 238 11.35 -2.27 5.07
N GLU A 239 11.73 -3.21 4.20
CA GLU A 239 11.34 -3.17 2.77
C GLU A 239 9.82 -3.08 2.59
N LEU A 240 9.05 -3.57 3.56
CA LEU A 240 7.59 -3.54 3.52
C LEU A 240 6.94 -2.47 4.40
N VAL A 241 7.46 -2.19 5.59
CA VAL A 241 6.76 -1.33 6.57
C VAL A 241 7.35 0.07 6.73
N ARG A 242 8.58 0.30 6.24
CA ARG A 242 9.20 1.63 6.27
C ARG A 242 8.85 2.37 4.98
N VAL A 243 7.70 3.02 4.99
CA VAL A 243 7.13 3.74 3.84
C VAL A 243 7.48 5.23 3.84
N PRO A 244 7.48 5.89 2.66
CA PRO A 244 7.58 7.35 2.61
C PRO A 244 6.39 8.01 3.32
N LEU A 245 6.65 9.11 4.02
CA LEU A 245 5.64 10.02 4.56
C LEU A 245 6.14 11.46 4.41
N ILE A 246 5.52 12.22 3.52
CA ILE A 246 5.85 13.62 3.25
C ILE A 246 4.60 14.46 3.50
N ILE A 247 4.73 15.50 4.33
CA ILE A 247 3.66 16.43 4.64
C ILE A 247 4.09 17.83 4.24
N ARG A 248 3.28 18.48 3.41
CA ARG A 248 3.40 19.90 3.09
C ARG A 248 2.20 20.62 3.67
N ASP A 249 2.46 21.38 4.73
CA ASP A 249 1.47 22.20 5.40
C ASP A 249 1.54 23.67 4.92
N PRO A 250 0.42 24.24 4.45
CA PRO A 250 0.34 25.67 4.16
C PRO A 250 0.19 26.53 5.43
N GLY A 251 -0.32 25.98 6.54
CA GLY A 251 -0.65 26.67 7.79
C GLY A 251 0.56 27.07 8.64
N SER A 252 1.73 26.46 8.40
CA SER A 252 2.97 26.64 9.18
C SER A 252 2.94 26.02 10.58
N ASP A 253 1.97 25.15 10.87
CA ASP A 253 1.94 24.34 12.09
C ASP A 253 3.05 23.28 12.07
N LEU A 254 3.45 22.84 10.86
CA LEU A 254 4.59 21.96 10.64
C LEU A 254 5.83 22.71 10.15
N PRO A 255 7.03 22.43 10.70
CA PRO A 255 8.26 23.08 10.27
C PRO A 255 8.64 22.67 8.84
N ARG A 256 9.02 23.66 8.03
CA ARG A 256 9.42 23.44 6.63
C ARG A 256 10.83 22.88 6.53
N GLY A 257 11.05 21.98 5.57
CA GLY A 257 12.39 21.44 5.26
C GLY A 257 13.01 20.62 6.40
N THR A 258 12.18 20.12 7.32
CA THR A 258 12.62 19.35 8.48
C THR A 258 12.40 17.86 8.22
N ALA A 259 13.38 17.04 8.57
CA ALA A 259 13.24 15.59 8.64
C ALA A 259 12.95 15.19 10.09
N VAL A 260 11.99 14.30 10.28
CA VAL A 260 11.69 13.70 11.59
C VAL A 260 12.55 12.45 11.74
N GLU A 261 13.39 12.40 12.77
CA GLU A 261 14.37 11.32 12.97
C GLU A 261 13.83 10.15 13.81
N HIS A 262 12.75 10.35 14.58
CA HIS A 262 12.10 9.29 15.35
C HIS A 262 11.07 8.52 14.51
N PHE A 263 10.68 7.33 14.98
CA PHE A 263 9.70 6.50 14.30
C PHE A 263 8.29 7.09 14.44
N VAL A 264 7.55 7.10 13.34
CA VAL A 264 6.14 7.53 13.31
C VAL A 264 5.27 6.45 12.67
N SER A 265 3.99 6.42 13.04
CA SER A 265 3.02 5.48 12.47
C SER A 265 2.09 6.18 11.49
N THR A 266 1.77 5.53 10.37
CA THR A 266 0.77 6.02 9.40
C THR A 266 -0.62 6.18 10.02
N ARG A 267 -0.94 5.54 11.16
CA ARG A 267 -2.19 5.78 11.91
C ARG A 267 -2.37 7.25 12.31
N ARG A 268 -1.27 7.98 12.48
CA ARG A 268 -1.24 9.39 12.90
C ARG A 268 -1.71 10.33 11.79
N ILE A 269 -1.75 9.86 10.53
CA ILE A 269 -2.28 10.62 9.39
C ILE A 269 -3.75 10.99 9.62
N PHE A 270 -4.54 10.08 10.20
CA PHE A 270 -5.96 10.32 10.49
C PHE A 270 -6.14 11.52 11.44
N HIS A 271 -5.48 11.49 12.60
CA HIS A 271 -5.54 12.57 13.58
C HIS A 271 -4.99 13.89 13.03
N THR A 272 -3.91 13.83 12.25
CA THR A 272 -3.34 15.00 11.57
C THR A 272 -4.33 15.63 10.59
N ALA A 273 -5.09 14.82 9.84
CA ALA A 273 -6.12 15.31 8.94
C ALA A 273 -7.33 15.89 9.68
N LEU A 274 -7.73 15.31 10.82
CA LEU A 274 -8.81 15.85 11.65
C LEU A 274 -8.43 17.20 12.26
N ALA A 275 -7.22 17.32 12.81
CA ALA A 275 -6.73 18.56 13.39
C ALA A 275 -6.66 19.68 12.33
N ALA A 276 -6.12 19.39 11.15
CA ALA A 276 -6.09 20.34 10.05
C ALA A 276 -7.49 20.76 9.55
N ALA A 277 -8.49 19.92 9.77
CA ALA A 277 -9.90 20.22 9.46
C ALA A 277 -10.62 20.93 10.62
N ASN A 278 -9.96 21.18 11.75
CA ASN A 278 -10.57 21.65 13.01
C ASN A 278 -11.71 20.74 13.50
N LEU A 279 -11.51 19.42 13.35
CA LEU A 279 -12.46 18.39 13.77
C LEU A 279 -11.90 17.49 14.87
N ALA A 280 -10.62 17.62 15.22
CA ALA A 280 -10.01 16.88 16.31
C ALA A 280 -10.48 17.44 17.67
N ASP A 281 -10.72 16.55 18.63
CA ASP A 281 -10.82 16.94 20.04
C ASP A 281 -9.43 16.98 20.72
N GLU A 282 -9.40 17.39 21.99
CA GLU A 282 -8.15 17.49 22.77
C GLU A 282 -7.36 16.17 22.82
N THR A 283 -8.05 15.02 22.77
CA THR A 283 -7.41 13.70 22.81
C THR A 283 -6.85 13.27 21.45
N GLU A 284 -7.44 13.75 20.36
CA GLU A 284 -6.97 13.51 19.00
C GLU A 284 -5.86 14.49 18.60
N GLU A 285 -5.88 15.73 19.12
CA GLU A 285 -4.87 16.75 18.85
C GLU A 285 -3.46 16.32 19.29
N VAL A 286 -3.35 15.67 20.45
CA VAL A 286 -2.08 15.11 20.94
C VAL A 286 -1.57 13.98 20.07
N LEU A 287 -2.42 13.38 19.23
CA LEU A 287 -2.05 12.30 18.34
C LEU A 287 -1.57 12.77 16.96
N THR A 288 -1.53 14.07 16.71
CA THR A 288 -1.14 14.65 15.43
C THR A 288 0.36 14.54 15.18
N LEU A 289 0.76 14.49 13.90
CA LEU A 289 2.17 14.55 13.50
C LEU A 289 2.76 15.96 13.70
N ALA A 290 1.93 16.99 13.87
CA ALA A 290 2.36 18.35 14.15
C ALA A 290 3.09 18.48 15.50
N GLN A 291 2.63 17.76 16.52
CA GLN A 291 3.21 17.81 17.88
C GLN A 291 4.37 16.82 18.11
N SER A 292 4.63 15.94 17.14
CA SER A 292 5.61 14.84 17.26
C SER A 292 7.03 15.30 17.60
N SER A 293 7.41 16.53 17.27
CA SER A 293 8.75 17.07 17.59
C SER A 293 8.95 17.46 19.05
N THR A 294 7.89 17.69 19.83
CA THR A 294 7.97 18.23 21.20
C THR A 294 7.28 17.37 22.26
N SER A 295 6.37 16.46 21.87
CA SER A 295 5.65 15.57 22.79
C SER A 295 5.00 14.42 22.03
N ASP A 296 5.76 13.40 21.62
CA ASP A 296 5.17 12.17 21.09
C ASP A 296 4.54 11.35 22.23
N PRO A 297 3.20 11.16 22.26
CA PRO A 297 2.56 10.39 23.33
C PRO A 297 2.95 8.91 23.35
N ASP A 298 3.44 8.35 22.24
CA ASP A 298 3.96 6.97 22.22
C ASP A 298 5.47 6.92 22.55
N SER A 299 6.09 8.06 22.88
CA SER A 299 7.53 8.18 23.17
C SER A 299 8.43 7.54 22.10
N GLY A 300 8.08 7.69 20.82
CA GLY A 300 8.80 7.11 19.69
C GLY A 300 8.56 5.62 19.48
N THR A 301 7.61 5.01 20.20
CA THR A 301 7.30 3.58 20.08
C THR A 301 6.25 3.35 18.99
N VAL A 302 6.56 2.50 18.02
CA VAL A 302 5.67 2.17 16.90
C VAL A 302 5.41 0.68 16.85
N PHE A 303 4.20 0.29 16.44
CA PHE A 303 3.79 -1.10 16.32
C PHE A 303 3.27 -1.42 14.92
N ALA A 304 3.53 -2.63 14.45
CA ALA A 304 2.95 -3.20 13.24
C ALA A 304 2.52 -4.65 13.47
N GLU A 305 1.46 -5.09 12.81
CA GLU A 305 0.98 -6.47 12.83
C GLU A 305 0.64 -6.92 11.41
N GLY A 306 1.03 -8.15 11.08
CA GLY A 306 0.73 -8.80 9.82
C GLY A 306 0.12 -10.18 10.08
N VAL A 307 -1.13 -10.36 9.69
CA VAL A 307 -1.83 -11.64 9.80
C VAL A 307 -2.00 -12.24 8.41
N PRO A 308 -1.40 -13.40 8.09
CA PRO A 308 -1.49 -13.97 6.77
C PRO A 308 -2.92 -14.46 6.49
N PRO A 309 -3.52 -14.10 5.34
CA PRO A 309 -4.85 -14.58 4.99
C PRO A 309 -4.90 -16.11 4.84
N GLN A 310 -5.91 -16.77 5.42
CA GLN A 310 -5.97 -18.24 5.48
C GLN A 310 -5.92 -18.93 4.10
N ASN A 311 -6.51 -18.31 3.07
CA ASN A 311 -6.47 -18.81 1.69
C ASN A 311 -5.06 -18.75 1.09
N VAL A 312 -4.29 -17.69 1.41
CA VAL A 312 -2.89 -17.57 1.01
C VAL A 312 -2.07 -18.65 1.72
N VAL A 313 -2.28 -18.85 3.02
CA VAL A 313 -1.62 -19.90 3.81
C VAL A 313 -1.85 -21.30 3.24
N GLN A 314 -3.12 -21.66 2.94
CA GLN A 314 -3.46 -22.95 2.35
C GLN A 314 -2.80 -23.16 0.99
N MET A 315 -2.75 -22.12 0.16
CA MET A 315 -2.09 -22.15 -1.14
C MET A 315 -0.57 -22.36 -0.99
N LEU A 316 0.06 -21.66 -0.06
CA LEU A 316 1.51 -21.78 0.21
C LEU A 316 1.87 -23.18 0.70
N HIS A 317 1.11 -23.75 1.64
CA HIS A 317 1.31 -25.12 2.11
C HIS A 317 1.20 -26.17 0.99
N ARG A 318 0.34 -25.94 -0.01
CA ARG A 318 0.21 -26.87 -1.16
C ARG A 318 1.36 -26.79 -2.14
N ARG A 319 1.96 -25.61 -2.33
CA ARG A 319 2.93 -25.38 -3.40
C ARG A 319 4.38 -25.23 -2.92
N ARG A 320 4.59 -24.75 -1.69
CA ARG A 320 5.88 -24.47 -1.05
C ARG A 320 5.89 -24.86 0.44
N PRO A 321 5.55 -26.12 0.80
CA PRO A 321 5.37 -26.51 2.21
C PRO A 321 6.62 -26.28 3.06
N GLN A 322 7.80 -26.61 2.52
CA GLN A 322 9.07 -26.50 3.25
C GLN A 322 9.40 -25.04 3.56
N GLU A 323 9.38 -24.17 2.55
CA GLU A 323 9.68 -22.75 2.72
C GLU A 323 8.62 -22.03 3.56
N THR A 324 7.34 -22.44 3.45
CA THR A 324 6.24 -21.90 4.26
C THR A 324 6.49 -22.11 5.75
N GLN A 325 6.88 -23.33 6.13
CA GLN A 325 7.17 -23.68 7.52
C GLN A 325 8.49 -23.04 7.99
N GLU A 326 9.53 -23.10 7.16
CA GLU A 326 10.86 -22.55 7.47
C GLU A 326 10.81 -21.04 7.77
N LEU A 327 10.03 -20.29 6.99
CA LEU A 327 9.93 -18.84 7.12
C LEU A 327 8.76 -18.39 8.01
N GLY A 328 7.95 -19.33 8.52
CA GLY A 328 6.77 -19.03 9.32
C GLY A 328 5.75 -18.18 8.55
N CYS A 329 5.57 -18.44 7.25
CA CYS A 329 4.65 -17.70 6.39
C CYS A 329 3.17 -17.92 6.76
N ASP A 330 2.89 -18.95 7.56
CA ASP A 330 1.57 -19.30 8.07
C ASP A 330 1.28 -18.73 9.47
N GLN A 331 2.21 -17.95 10.02
CA GLN A 331 2.12 -17.39 11.36
C GLN A 331 1.91 -15.88 11.32
N ALA A 332 1.16 -15.36 12.29
CA ALA A 332 1.05 -13.93 12.49
C ALA A 332 2.42 -13.36 12.89
N ARG A 333 2.68 -12.13 12.46
CA ARG A 333 3.87 -11.38 12.81
C ARG A 333 3.49 -10.09 13.52
N ARG A 334 4.27 -9.72 14.52
CA ARG A 334 4.16 -8.44 15.21
C ARG A 334 5.54 -7.82 15.28
N ALA A 335 5.60 -6.51 15.18
CA ALA A 335 6.84 -5.77 15.31
C ALA A 335 6.64 -4.54 16.18
N VAL A 336 7.67 -4.22 16.95
CA VAL A 336 7.77 -2.98 17.72
C VAL A 336 9.09 -2.30 17.40
N TRP A 337 9.03 -0.98 17.23
CA TRP A 337 10.19 -0.11 17.16
C TRP A 337 10.21 0.74 18.40
N SER A 338 11.38 0.90 19.01
CA SER A 338 11.57 1.88 20.07
C SER A 338 13.04 2.30 20.10
N GLU A 339 13.27 3.59 20.29
CA GLU A 339 14.58 4.26 20.24
C GLU A 339 15.34 3.97 18.94
N THR A 340 16.22 2.96 18.94
CA THR A 340 17.09 2.62 17.80
C THR A 340 16.88 1.21 17.28
N HIS A 341 16.04 0.41 17.94
CA HIS A 341 15.89 -1.01 17.67
C HIS A 341 14.48 -1.38 17.25
N LYS A 342 14.41 -2.46 16.48
CA LYS A 342 13.17 -3.11 16.07
C LYS A 342 13.21 -4.57 16.48
N LEU A 343 12.16 -5.02 17.15
CA LEU A 343 11.91 -6.44 17.43
C LEU A 343 10.80 -6.92 16.51
N ILE A 344 11.01 -8.07 15.85
CA ILE A 344 10.00 -8.80 15.10
C ILE A 344 9.75 -10.12 15.81
N GLN A 345 8.49 -10.42 16.10
CA GLN A 345 8.02 -11.70 16.61
C GLN A 345 7.16 -12.38 15.54
N THR A 346 7.53 -13.61 15.15
CA THR A 346 6.73 -14.48 14.29
C THR A 346 6.21 -15.65 15.12
N GLY A 347 4.88 -15.82 15.17
CA GLY A 347 4.25 -16.77 16.08
C GLY A 347 4.59 -16.46 17.53
N ASP A 348 4.77 -17.51 18.34
CA ASP A 348 5.01 -17.35 19.79
C ASP A 348 6.50 -17.24 20.14
N ASP A 349 7.39 -17.89 19.38
CA ASP A 349 8.77 -18.14 19.83
C ASP A 349 9.86 -17.54 18.93
N ARG A 350 9.55 -17.18 17.68
CA ARG A 350 10.56 -16.70 16.73
C ARG A 350 10.73 -15.19 16.85
N LEU A 351 11.78 -14.82 17.58
CA LEU A 351 12.20 -13.43 17.79
C LEU A 351 13.40 -13.07 16.91
N GLU A 352 13.37 -11.87 16.36
CA GLU A 352 14.44 -11.27 15.58
C GLU A 352 14.61 -9.80 15.99
N LEU A 353 15.83 -9.38 16.31
CA LEU A 353 16.13 -8.01 16.75
C LEU A 353 17.10 -7.35 15.76
N TYR A 354 16.81 -6.13 15.33
CA TYR A 354 17.63 -5.39 14.37
C TYR A 354 17.91 -3.96 14.85
N SER A 355 19.07 -3.40 14.50
CA SER A 355 19.29 -1.94 14.58
C SER A 355 18.52 -1.29 13.44
N ALA A 356 17.47 -0.53 13.77
CA ALA A 356 16.60 0.10 12.79
C ALA A 356 17.25 1.31 12.10
N ILE A 357 18.32 1.85 12.70
CA ILE A 357 19.05 3.02 12.20
C ILE A 357 20.31 2.58 11.46
N ASP A 358 21.16 1.76 12.09
CA ASP A 358 22.48 1.42 11.55
C ASP A 358 22.43 0.24 10.56
N ASP A 359 21.41 -0.61 10.65
CA ASP A 359 21.18 -1.73 9.74
C ASP A 359 19.78 -1.67 9.13
N PRO A 360 19.50 -0.68 8.26
CA PRO A 360 18.17 -0.49 7.69
C PRO A 360 17.70 -1.67 6.83
N GLY A 361 18.63 -2.50 6.32
CA GLY A 361 18.34 -3.72 5.57
C GLY A 361 18.16 -4.96 6.44
N GLU A 362 18.25 -4.83 7.77
CA GLU A 362 17.97 -5.88 8.76
C GLU A 362 18.72 -7.17 8.42
N ARG A 363 20.03 -7.05 8.24
CA ARG A 363 20.93 -8.13 7.80
C ARG A 363 21.52 -8.88 8.99
N LEU A 364 21.74 -8.21 10.13
CA LEU A 364 22.32 -8.80 11.32
C LEU A 364 21.27 -8.91 12.43
N ASN A 365 20.84 -10.14 12.73
CA ASN A 365 19.96 -10.40 13.86
C ASN A 365 20.77 -10.30 15.18
N LEU A 366 20.45 -9.31 16.00
CA LEU A 366 21.09 -8.98 17.26
C LEU A 366 20.45 -9.68 18.48
N ARG A 367 19.43 -10.53 18.27
CA ARG A 367 18.67 -11.17 19.35
C ARG A 367 19.56 -11.80 20.42
N ASP A 368 20.54 -12.60 19.99
CA ASP A 368 21.40 -13.35 20.90
C ASP A 368 22.56 -12.50 21.45
N ILE A 369 22.75 -11.29 20.91
CA ILE A 369 23.77 -10.32 21.33
C ILE A 369 23.21 -9.37 22.39
N LEU A 370 21.94 -8.98 22.26
CA LEU A 370 21.27 -8.00 23.13
C LEU A 370 19.98 -8.57 23.76
N PRO A 371 20.06 -9.64 24.58
CA PRO A 371 18.89 -10.31 25.14
C PRO A 371 18.03 -9.38 26.03
N GLU A 372 18.65 -8.50 26.83
CA GLU A 372 17.92 -7.53 27.66
C GLU A 372 17.06 -6.58 26.80
N ARG A 373 17.52 -6.22 25.60
CA ARG A 373 16.75 -5.39 24.68
C ARG A 373 15.58 -6.15 24.06
N VAL A 374 15.77 -7.45 23.79
CA VAL A 374 14.69 -8.33 23.33
C VAL A 374 13.59 -8.40 24.38
N GLU A 375 13.94 -8.65 25.64
CA GLU A 375 12.97 -8.74 26.75
C GLU A 375 12.17 -7.44 26.89
N ALA A 376 12.84 -6.29 26.93
CA ALA A 376 12.18 -4.99 27.05
C ALA A 376 11.18 -4.71 25.90
N LEU A 377 11.58 -4.99 24.65
CA LEU A 377 10.70 -4.79 23.50
C LEU A 377 9.58 -5.83 23.44
N GLN A 378 9.81 -7.04 23.94
CA GLN A 378 8.78 -8.07 24.01
C GLN A 378 7.70 -7.71 25.04
N GLU A 379 8.06 -7.08 26.17
CA GLU A 379 7.09 -6.53 27.13
C GLU A 379 6.19 -5.46 26.48
N TYR A 380 6.75 -4.59 25.63
CA TYR A 380 5.96 -3.63 24.86
C TYR A 380 4.96 -4.32 23.92
N LEU A 381 5.39 -5.37 23.21
CA LEU A 381 4.49 -6.15 22.36
C LEU A 381 3.36 -6.83 23.15
N GLN A 382 3.67 -7.44 24.30
CA GLN A 382 2.67 -8.09 25.15
C GLN A 382 1.65 -7.08 25.69
N THR A 383 2.12 -5.90 26.11
CA THR A 383 1.26 -4.80 26.55
C THR A 383 0.35 -4.33 25.43
N PHE A 384 0.87 -4.16 24.22
CA PHE A 384 0.08 -3.78 23.04
C PHE A 384 -1.03 -4.81 22.73
N VAL A 385 -0.71 -6.10 22.75
CA VAL A 385 -1.67 -7.18 22.47
C VAL A 385 -2.75 -7.27 23.55
N SER A 386 -2.39 -7.13 24.83
CA SER A 386 -3.37 -7.21 25.93
C SER A 386 -4.39 -6.07 25.87
N HIS A 387 -3.96 -4.84 25.55
CA HIS A 387 -4.87 -3.69 25.37
C HIS A 387 -5.79 -3.85 24.15
N ALA A 388 -5.30 -4.44 23.07
CA ALA A 388 -6.12 -4.73 21.90
C ALA A 388 -7.23 -5.77 22.20
N GLY A 389 -6.92 -6.81 22.98
CA GLY A 389 -7.87 -7.86 23.38
C GLY A 389 -9.00 -7.38 24.31
N VAL A 390 -8.71 -6.40 25.18
CA VAL A 390 -9.72 -5.80 26.07
C VAL A 390 -10.72 -4.93 25.30
N THR A 391 -10.26 -4.23 24.25
CA THR A 391 -11.12 -3.31 23.48
C THR A 391 -12.15 -4.06 22.61
N VAL A 392 -11.79 -5.25 22.11
CA VAL A 392 -12.69 -6.09 21.30
C VAL A 392 -13.80 -6.70 22.15
N THR A 393 -13.49 -7.14 23.37
CA THR A 393 -14.48 -7.76 24.28
C THR A 393 -15.49 -6.75 24.84
N THR A 394 -15.13 -5.48 24.98
CA THR A 394 -16.08 -4.41 25.39
C THR A 394 -17.01 -3.91 24.28
N ARG A 395 -16.76 -4.24 23.00
CA ARG A 395 -17.65 -3.87 21.88
C ARG A 395 -18.66 -4.96 21.50
N GLU A 396 -18.60 -6.13 22.13
CA GLU A 396 -19.54 -7.25 21.95
C GLU A 396 -20.55 -7.41 23.10
N GLN A 397 -20.70 -6.41 23.98
CA GLN A 397 -21.75 -6.37 25.03
C GLN A 397 -22.81 -5.32 24.76
#